data_AF-A0A535PYT8-F1
#
_entry.id   AF-A0A535PYT8-F1
#
_cell.length_a   1.000
_cell.length_b   1.000
_cell.length_c   1.000
_cell.angle_alpha   90.00
_cell.angle_beta   90.00
_cell.angle_gamma   90.00
#
_symmetry.space_group_name_H-M   'P 1'
#
loop_
_entity.id
_entity.type
_entity.pdbx_description
1 polymer ?
#
loop_
_entity_poly.entity_id
_entity_poly.type
_entity_poly.pdbx_seq_one_letter_code
_entity_poly.pdbx_strand_id
1 'polypeptide(L)'
;MLHLGPRTQNAAHTVVHSLRHILAPGCLPLFTSDGLNLYFYALTAHFGQWRDVGCRGRKVLRWQVAAGLIYGQVKKSYRRRKLVRVAPVMRLGTEDALTAALQG
;
A
#
# COMPACT_ATOMS: atom_id res chain seq x y z
N MET A 1 -15.78 4.92 10.58
CA MET A 1 -16.51 3.89 9.82
C MET A 1 -15.78 3.67 8.50
N LEU A 2 -15.53 2.42 8.09
CA LEU A 2 -14.87 2.12 6.81
C LEU A 2 -15.87 2.24 5.66
N HIS A 3 -15.67 3.21 4.77
CA HIS A 3 -16.54 3.43 3.61
C HIS A 3 -16.04 2.66 2.40
N LEU A 4 -16.68 1.53 2.06
CA LEU A 4 -16.35 0.74 0.88
C LEU A 4 -17.09 1.31 -0.34
N GLY A 5 -16.37 2.08 -1.14
CA GLY A 5 -16.88 2.74 -2.34
C GLY A 5 -16.57 2.01 -3.65
N PRO A 6 -16.88 2.64 -4.81
CA PRO A 6 -16.55 2.10 -6.13
C PRO A 6 -15.02 1.96 -6.33
N ARG A 7 -14.58 1.26 -7.38
CA ARG A 7 -13.16 1.10 -7.74
C ARG A 7 -12.55 2.38 -8.33
N THR A 8 -12.61 3.49 -7.59
CA THR A 8 -12.09 4.81 -7.98
C THR A 8 -10.96 5.24 -7.05
N GLN A 9 -10.14 6.19 -7.51
CA GLN A 9 -9.00 6.67 -6.72
C GLN A 9 -9.49 7.37 -5.45
N ASN A 10 -10.53 8.18 -5.54
CA ASN A 10 -11.12 8.86 -4.39
C ASN A 10 -11.58 7.85 -3.32
N ALA A 11 -12.30 6.80 -3.72
CA ALA A 11 -12.74 5.77 -2.79
C ALA A 11 -11.56 5.02 -2.14
N ALA A 12 -10.52 4.68 -2.92
CA ALA A 12 -9.31 4.05 -2.38
C ALA A 12 -8.61 4.94 -1.34
N HIS A 13 -8.49 6.24 -1.61
CA HIS A 13 -7.93 7.21 -0.68
C HIS A 13 -8.80 7.34 0.59
N THR A 14 -10.12 7.45 0.47
CA THR A 14 -11.05 7.56 1.62
C THR A 14 -10.99 6.34 2.54
N VAL A 15 -10.92 5.13 1.96
CA VAL A 15 -10.77 3.89 2.74
C VAL A 15 -9.47 3.90 3.52
N VAL A 16 -8.34 4.16 2.85
CA VAL A 16 -7.01 4.17 3.49
C VAL A 16 -6.91 5.27 4.54
N HIS A 17 -7.46 6.45 4.25
CA HIS A 17 -7.55 7.55 5.20
C HIS A 17 -8.30 7.16 6.47
N SER A 18 -9.50 6.60 6.31
CA SER A 18 -10.33 6.15 7.44
C SER A 18 -9.63 5.04 8.24
N LEU A 19 -8.99 4.11 7.55
CA LEU A 19 -8.22 3.02 8.16
C LEU A 19 -7.05 3.57 8.98
N ARG A 20 -6.31 4.56 8.47
CA ARG A 20 -5.21 5.21 9.19
C ARG A 20 -5.66 5.89 10.49
N HIS A 21 -6.88 6.43 10.52
CA HIS A 21 -7.48 7.04 11.72
C HIS A 21 -7.95 6.01 12.75
N ILE A 22 -8.31 4.81 12.33
CA ILE A 22 -8.72 3.71 13.23
C ILE A 22 -7.49 3.03 13.85
N LEU A 23 -6.41 2.91 13.09
CA LEU A 23 -5.17 2.31 13.56
C LEU A 23 -4.47 3.20 14.59
N ALA A 24 -3.85 2.56 15.59
CA ALA A 24 -3.02 3.27 16.56
C ALA A 24 -1.87 4.02 15.86
N PRO A 25 -1.44 5.19 16.40
CA PRO A 25 -0.35 5.95 15.81
C PRO A 25 0.92 5.11 15.69
N GLY A 26 1.49 5.02 14.48
CA GLY A 26 2.72 4.26 14.25
C GLY A 26 2.50 2.78 13.89
N CYS A 27 1.27 2.27 13.92
CA CYS A 27 0.98 0.94 13.40
C CYS A 27 1.13 0.90 11.88
N LEU A 28 2.02 0.02 11.41
CA LEU A 28 2.23 -0.28 10.00
C LEU A 28 1.70 -1.70 9.74
N PRO A 29 0.45 -1.85 9.28
CA PRO A 29 -0.09 -3.16 8.98
C PRO A 29 0.46 -3.68 7.64
N LEU A 30 0.42 -5.00 7.48
CA LEU A 30 0.62 -5.65 6.21
C LEU A 30 -0.62 -5.43 5.32
N PHE A 31 -0.41 -4.95 4.10
CA PHE A 31 -1.49 -4.80 3.12
C PHE A 31 -1.34 -5.82 1.98
N THR A 32 -2.47 -6.41 1.57
CA THR A 32 -2.55 -7.25 0.37
C THR A 32 -3.75 -6.85 -0.49
N SER A 33 -3.58 -6.66 -1.80
CA SER A 33 -4.71 -6.37 -2.71
C SER A 33 -4.74 -7.22 -3.96
N ASP A 34 -5.88 -7.25 -4.64
CA ASP A 34 -6.14 -8.06 -5.84
C ASP A 34 -5.61 -7.47 -7.17
N GLY A 35 -4.73 -6.48 -7.07
CA GLY A 35 -4.03 -5.88 -8.22
C GLY A 35 -4.52 -4.48 -8.63
N LEU A 36 -5.49 -3.89 -7.92
CA LEU A 36 -5.91 -2.51 -8.19
C LEU A 36 -4.82 -1.51 -7.78
N ASN A 37 -4.16 -0.90 -8.76
CA ASN A 37 -3.06 0.06 -8.55
C ASN A 37 -3.47 1.31 -7.76
N LEU A 38 -4.77 1.63 -7.68
CA LEU A 38 -5.27 2.78 -6.91
C LEU A 38 -4.92 2.67 -5.42
N TYR A 39 -4.89 1.45 -4.88
CA TYR A 39 -4.48 1.22 -3.49
C TYR A 39 -2.99 1.47 -3.29
N PHE A 40 -2.14 1.24 -4.30
CA PHE A 40 -0.72 1.56 -4.18
C PHE A 40 -0.52 3.05 -3.91
N TYR A 41 -1.15 3.91 -4.71
CA TYR A 41 -1.07 5.36 -4.54
C TYR A 41 -1.69 5.83 -3.23
N ALA A 42 -2.86 5.29 -2.87
CA ALA A 42 -3.52 5.61 -1.61
C ALA A 42 -2.64 5.25 -0.41
N LEU A 43 -2.04 4.06 -0.39
CA LEU A 43 -1.16 3.61 0.69
C LEU A 43 0.09 4.48 0.78
N THR A 44 0.79 4.72 -0.34
CA THR A 44 1.99 5.56 -0.32
C THR A 44 1.72 7.00 0.10
N ALA A 45 0.53 7.53 -0.18
CA ALA A 45 0.15 8.89 0.18
C ALA A 45 -0.21 9.06 1.68
N HIS A 46 -0.63 7.99 2.35
CA HIS A 46 -1.05 8.05 3.76
C HIS A 46 -0.02 7.46 4.73
N PHE A 47 0.75 6.47 4.28
CA PHE A 47 1.78 5.81 5.07
C PHE A 47 3.16 6.32 4.69
N GLY A 48 3.48 7.51 5.18
CA GLY A 48 4.76 8.15 4.97
C GLY A 48 4.99 9.29 5.94
N GLN A 49 6.11 9.94 5.77
CA GLN A 49 6.51 11.10 6.56
C GLN A 49 7.21 12.11 5.66
N TRP A 50 6.95 13.39 5.91
CA TRP A 50 7.74 14.47 5.33
C TRP A 50 9.11 14.47 6.01
N ARG A 51 10.18 14.19 5.25
CA ARG A 51 11.55 14.36 5.72
C ARG A 51 12.13 15.62 5.12
N ASP A 52 12.79 16.42 5.95
CA ASP A 52 13.61 17.53 5.48
C ASP A 52 14.87 16.95 4.86
N VAL A 53 14.96 17.03 3.54
CA VAL A 53 16.13 16.60 2.79
C VAL A 53 16.86 17.88 2.40
N GLY A 54 17.51 18.48 3.39
CA GLY A 54 18.26 19.72 3.21
C GLY A 54 19.39 19.51 2.20
N CYS A 55 19.30 20.18 1.05
CA CYS A 55 20.41 20.27 0.09
C CYS A 55 20.92 21.71 0.10
N ARG A 56 22.17 21.91 0.52
CA ARG A 56 22.96 23.16 0.46
C ARG A 56 22.11 24.45 0.47
N GLY A 57 21.59 24.81 1.65
CA GLY A 57 20.95 26.11 1.89
C GLY A 57 19.44 26.19 1.63
N ARG A 58 18.80 25.16 1.03
CA ARG A 58 17.33 25.06 0.95
C ARG A 58 16.84 23.85 1.73
N LYS A 59 15.98 24.10 2.72
CA LYS A 59 15.15 23.06 3.34
C LYS A 59 14.06 22.66 2.35
N VAL A 60 14.14 21.43 1.85
CA VAL A 60 13.13 20.87 0.93
C VAL A 60 12.50 19.69 1.63
N LEU A 61 11.22 19.82 1.98
CA LEU A 61 10.43 18.70 2.50
C LEU A 61 10.13 17.74 1.36
N ARG A 62 10.60 16.49 1.48
CA ARG A 62 10.25 15.41 0.55
C ARG A 62 9.42 14.37 1.28
N TRP A 63 8.34 13.94 0.63
CA TRP A 63 7.54 12.84 1.13
C TRP A 63 8.32 11.53 0.97
N GLN A 64 8.47 10.78 2.05
CA GLN A 64 9.07 9.45 2.04
C GLN A 64 8.08 8.43 2.62
N VAL A 65 7.84 7.36 1.87
CA VAL A 65 6.99 6.25 2.31
C VAL A 65 7.65 5.56 3.52
N ALA A 66 6.84 5.10 4.47
CA ALA A 66 7.35 4.41 5.65
C ALA A 66 8.14 3.15 5.25
N ALA A 67 9.40 3.04 5.68
CA ALA A 67 10.28 1.95 5.27
C ALA A 67 9.78 0.55 5.69
N GLY A 68 9.00 0.46 6.76
CA GLY A 68 8.39 -0.78 7.24
C GLY A 68 7.02 -1.10 6.61
N LEU A 69 6.54 -0.29 5.66
CA LEU A 69 5.26 -0.56 5.00
C LEU A 69 5.42 -1.73 4.03
N ILE A 70 4.78 -2.85 4.34
CA ILE A 70 4.77 -4.03 3.49
C ILE A 70 3.45 -4.04 2.72
N TYR A 71 3.55 -4.04 1.38
CA TYR A 71 2.39 -4.17 0.50
C TYR A 71 2.62 -5.16 -0.63
N GLY A 72 1.86 -6.25 -0.57
CA GLY A 72 1.76 -7.27 -1.60
C GLY A 72 0.53 -7.08 -2.48
N GLN A 73 0.62 -7.53 -3.71
CA GLN A 73 -0.52 -7.65 -4.62
C GLN A 73 -0.60 -9.08 -5.15
N VAL A 74 -1.79 -9.53 -5.54
CA VAL A 74 -1.91 -10.76 -6.32
C VAL A 74 -2.19 -10.42 -7.78
N LYS A 75 -1.39 -10.99 -8.68
CA LYS A 75 -1.61 -10.91 -10.12
C LYS A 75 -2.38 -12.14 -10.56
N LYS A 76 -3.60 -11.89 -11.03
CA LYS A 76 -4.50 -12.90 -11.59
C LYS A 76 -4.21 -13.05 -13.09
N SER A 77 -3.87 -14.26 -13.52
CA SER A 77 -3.70 -14.62 -14.93
C SER A 77 -4.96 -15.32 -15.43
N TYR A 78 -5.55 -14.78 -16.50
CA TYR A 78 -6.77 -15.32 -17.12
C TYR A 78 -6.46 -15.93 -18.49
N ARG A 79 -7.11 -17.05 -18.82
CA ARG A 79 -7.10 -17.66 -20.16
C ARG A 79 -8.54 -17.97 -20.55
N ARG A 80 -8.99 -17.47 -21.71
CA ARG A 80 -10.38 -17.64 -22.18
C ARG A 80 -11.43 -17.32 -21.10
N ARG A 81 -11.26 -16.19 -20.40
CA ARG A 81 -12.11 -15.73 -19.27
C ARG A 81 -12.12 -16.64 -18.03
N LYS A 82 -11.34 -17.72 -18.00
CA LYS A 82 -11.12 -18.55 -16.80
C LYS A 82 -9.85 -18.11 -16.08
N LEU A 83 -9.92 -18.00 -14.76
CA LEU A 83 -8.75 -17.75 -13.92
C LEU A 83 -7.85 -19.00 -13.95
N VAL A 84 -6.61 -18.86 -14.37
CA VAL A 84 -5.68 -20.00 -14.54
C VAL A 84 -4.56 -20.00 -13.50
N ARG A 85 -4.13 -18.82 -13.06
CA ARG A 85 -3.06 -18.70 -12.06
C ARG A 85 -3.26 -17.44 -11.24
N VAL A 86 -2.94 -17.53 -9.96
CA VAL A 86 -2.80 -16.38 -9.07
C VAL A 86 -1.36 -16.41 -8.58
N ALA A 87 -0.61 -15.34 -8.79
CA ALA A 87 0.75 -15.20 -8.30
C ALA A 87 0.85 -13.99 -7.36
N PRO A 88 1.48 -14.11 -6.19
CA PRO A 88 1.83 -12.94 -5.38
C PRO A 88 2.86 -12.10 -6.14
N VAL A 89 2.77 -10.78 -5.98
CA VAL A 89 3.64 -9.77 -6.56
C VAL A 89 3.90 -8.73 -5.48
N MET A 90 5.16 -8.59 -5.11
CA MET A 90 5.57 -7.58 -4.14
C MET A 90 5.58 -6.18 -4.77
N ARG A 91 5.06 -5.16 -4.06
CA ARG A 91 5.13 -3.76 -4.52
C ARG A 91 5.96 -2.86 -3.61
N LEU A 92 5.96 -3.11 -2.30
CA LEU A 92 6.61 -2.27 -1.28
C LEU A 92 7.11 -3.15 -0.14
N GLY A 93 8.42 -3.16 0.10
CA GLY A 93 9.06 -4.05 1.08
C GLY A 93 9.70 -5.27 0.43
N THR A 94 10.04 -6.28 1.24
CA THR A 94 10.77 -7.48 0.82
C THR A 94 9.82 -8.66 0.60
N GLU A 95 10.07 -9.47 -0.43
CA GLU A 95 9.26 -10.66 -0.75
C GLU A 95 9.32 -11.73 0.36
N ASP A 96 10.48 -11.92 0.98
CA ASP A 96 10.64 -12.79 2.16
C ASP A 96 9.74 -12.36 3.32
N ALA A 97 9.66 -11.06 3.57
CA ALA A 97 8.82 -10.50 4.64
C ALA A 97 7.33 -10.68 4.35
N LEU A 98 6.91 -10.56 3.08
CA LEU A 98 5.54 -10.86 2.68
C LEU A 98 5.24 -12.36 2.82
N THR A 99 6.14 -13.23 2.37
CA THR A 99 5.94 -14.68 2.40
C THR A 99 5.88 -15.18 3.84
N ALA A 100 6.80 -14.75 4.70
CA ALA A 100 6.78 -15.07 6.13
C ALA A 100 5.48 -14.61 6.80
N ALA A 101 5.00 -13.40 6.46
CA ALA A 101 3.76 -12.88 7.04
C ALA A 101 2.48 -13.54 6.50
N LEU A 102 2.53 -14.15 5.31
CA LEU A 102 1.41 -14.91 4.73
C LEU A 102 1.41 -16.39 5.16
N GLN A 103 2.50 -16.90 5.71
CA GLN A 103 2.64 -18.29 6.18
C GLN A 103 2.29 -18.50 7.67
N GLY A 104 2.05 -17.42 8.42
CA GLY A 104 1.57 -17.46 9.81
C GLY A 104 0.06 -17.68 9.89
#